data_AF-A0A556UB80-F1
#
_entry.id   AF-A0A556UB80-F1
#
_cell.length_a   1.000
_cell.length_b   1.000
_cell.length_c   1.000
_cell.angle_alpha   90.00
_cell.angle_beta   90.00
_cell.angle_gamma   90.00
#
_symmetry.space_group_name_H-M   'P 1'
#
loop_
_entity.id
_entity.type
_entity.pdbx_description
1 polymer ?
#
loop_
_entity_poly.entity_id
_entity_poly.type
_entity_poly.pdbx_seq_one_letter_code
_entity_poly.pdbx_strand_id
1 'polypeptide(L)'
;MAENTLEKTKMFKAGNSYALRLTKEDRKLLHADNNTVFEKKVSADGNTITFSKLEAVHPELDNFIDNFYAKNSELMKDLETK
;
A
#
# COMPACT_ATOMS: atom_id res chain seq x y z
N MET A 1 -17.16 11.77 -10.20
CA MET A 1 -16.15 12.04 -9.15
C MET A 1 -16.64 11.31 -7.91
N ALA A 2 -15.92 10.29 -7.42
CA ALA A 2 -16.27 9.68 -6.15
C ALA A 2 -15.88 10.64 -5.02
N GLU A 3 -16.81 10.90 -4.08
CA GLU A 3 -16.57 11.78 -2.95
C GLU A 3 -15.85 11.01 -1.84
N ASN A 4 -14.74 11.56 -1.33
CA ASN A 4 -14.02 10.97 -0.21
C ASN A 4 -14.85 11.13 1.07
N THR A 5 -15.21 10.02 1.71
CA THR A 5 -15.94 10.03 2.98
C THR A 5 -14.95 10.24 4.14
N LEU A 6 -15.18 11.26 4.96
CA LEU A 6 -14.33 11.60 6.11
C LEU A 6 -15.00 11.12 7.41
N GLU A 7 -14.58 9.95 7.90
CA GLU A 7 -15.03 9.42 9.19
C GLU A 7 -13.93 9.52 10.25
N LYS A 8 -14.32 9.80 11.50
CA LYS A 8 -13.40 9.82 12.64
C LYS A 8 -13.31 8.43 13.24
N THR A 9 -12.09 7.89 13.33
CA THR A 9 -11.81 6.62 14.01
C THR A 9 -10.75 6.83 15.11
N LYS A 10 -10.83 6.06 16.19
CA LYS A 10 -9.90 6.14 17.32
C LYS A 10 -9.02 4.90 17.35
N MET A 11 -7.72 5.12 17.53
CA MET A 11 -6.75 4.06 17.75
C MET A 11 -7.00 3.34 19.09
N PHE A 12 -6.86 2.01 19.09
CA PHE A 12 -7.00 1.18 20.30
C PHE A 12 -5.90 0.13 20.37
N LYS A 13 -5.60 -0.36 21.59
CA LYS A 13 -4.61 -1.40 21.83
C LYS A 13 -5.15 -2.76 21.41
N ALA A 14 -4.37 -3.52 20.65
CA ALA A 14 -4.69 -4.85 20.18
C ALA A 14 -3.49 -5.78 20.46
N GLY A 15 -3.52 -6.47 21.61
CA GLY A 15 -2.36 -7.23 22.08
C GLY A 15 -1.14 -6.34 22.31
N ASN A 16 -0.06 -6.63 21.59
CA ASN A 16 1.21 -5.88 21.64
C ASN A 16 1.30 -4.73 20.63
N SER A 17 0.22 -4.44 19.88
CA SER A 17 0.20 -3.39 18.86
C SER A 17 -1.00 -2.45 19.04
N TYR A 18 -1.16 -1.54 18.07
CA TYR A 18 -2.27 -0.62 17.97
C TYR A 18 -2.98 -0.81 16.63
N ALA A 19 -4.31 -0.64 16.65
CA ALA A 19 -5.15 -0.79 15.47
C ALA A 19 -6.09 0.41 15.28
N LEU A 20 -6.44 0.66 14.02
CA LEU A 20 -7.55 1.52 13.60
C LEU A 20 -8.68 0.62 13.10
N ARG A 21 -9.93 1.02 13.32
CA ARG A 21 -11.08 0.23 12.90
C ARG A 21 -11.48 0.62 11.47
N LEU A 22 -11.60 -0.39 10.60
CA LEU A 22 -12.31 -0.30 9.33
C LEU A 22 -13.77 -0.70 9.54
N THR A 23 -14.68 0.02 8.92
CA THR A 23 -16.12 -0.26 8.94
C THR A 23 -16.48 -1.39 7.96
N LYS A 24 -17.72 -1.88 8.04
CA LYS A 24 -18.24 -2.82 7.04
C LYS A 24 -18.34 -2.17 5.66
N GLU A 25 -18.58 -0.87 5.60
CA GLU A 25 -18.67 -0.14 4.34
C GLU A 25 -17.29 0.08 3.73
N ASP A 26 -16.27 0.40 4.54
CA ASP A 26 -14.87 0.48 4.08
C ASP A 26 -14.44 -0.84 3.42
N ARG A 27 -14.73 -1.97 4.07
CA ARG A 27 -14.43 -3.30 3.53
C ARG A 27 -15.08 -3.53 2.16
N LYS A 28 -16.35 -3.14 2.01
CA LYS A 28 -17.09 -3.30 0.73
C LYS A 28 -16.49 -2.40 -0.35
N LEU A 29 -16.24 -1.13 -0.04
CA LEU A 29 -15.65 -0.15 -0.97
C LEU A 29 -14.26 -0.57 -1.43
N LEU A 30 -13.44 -1.13 -0.52
CA LEU A 30 -12.11 -1.63 -0.83
C LEU A 30 -12.11 -2.98 -1.57
N HIS A 31 -13.28 -3.64 -1.67
CA HIS A 31 -13.43 -5.02 -2.09
C HIS A 31 -12.44 -5.94 -1.35
N ALA A 32 -12.33 -5.77 -0.04
CA ALA A 32 -11.36 -6.44 0.81
C ALA A 32 -11.96 -7.63 1.55
N ASP A 33 -11.11 -8.59 1.86
CA ASP A 33 -11.38 -9.74 2.71
C ASP A 33 -10.27 -9.91 3.77
N ASN A 34 -10.31 -11.03 4.50
CA ASN A 34 -9.37 -11.29 5.57
C ASN A 34 -7.94 -11.62 5.08
N ASN A 35 -7.76 -11.88 3.79
CA ASN A 35 -6.46 -12.19 3.17
C ASN A 35 -5.88 -10.98 2.42
N THR A 36 -6.65 -9.89 2.31
CA THR A 36 -6.22 -8.68 1.63
C THR A 36 -5.07 -8.03 2.38
N VAL A 37 -3.94 -7.81 1.69
CA VAL A 37 -2.75 -7.19 2.26
C VAL A 37 -2.72 -5.71 1.87
N PHE A 38 -2.31 -4.87 2.83
CA PHE A 38 -2.16 -3.44 2.63
C PHE A 38 -0.70 -3.03 2.83
N GLU A 39 -0.18 -2.19 1.96
CA GLU A 39 1.05 -1.44 2.21
C GLU A 39 0.73 -0.30 3.18
N LYS A 40 1.59 -0.10 4.18
CA LYS A 40 1.52 1.00 5.14
C LYS A 40 2.63 2.00 4.89
N LYS A 41 2.27 3.27 4.72
CA LYS A 41 3.22 4.40 4.67
C LYS A 41 2.87 5.42 5.75
N VAL A 42 3.87 5.84 6.52
CA VAL A 42 3.76 6.99 7.44
C VAL A 42 4.50 8.15 6.80
N SER A 43 3.86 9.32 6.71
CA SER A 43 4.49 10.52 6.17
C SER A 43 5.65 10.96 7.07
N ALA A 44 6.66 11.61 6.48
CA ALA A 44 7.85 12.05 7.20
C ALA A 44 7.53 13.07 8.32
N ASP A 45 6.46 13.84 8.16
CA ASP A 45 5.97 14.78 9.16
C ASP A 45 5.16 14.11 10.28
N GLY A 46 4.89 12.81 10.19
CA GLY A 46 4.15 12.02 11.16
C GLY A 46 2.64 12.30 11.22
N ASN A 47 2.10 13.20 10.39
CA ASN A 47 0.70 13.62 10.46
C ASN A 47 -0.24 12.68 9.71
N THR A 48 0.28 11.89 8.76
CA THR A 48 -0.53 11.06 7.88
C THR A 48 -0.03 9.62 7.88
N ILE A 49 -0.97 8.69 8.01
CA ILE A 49 -0.77 7.27 7.71
C ILE A 49 -1.68 6.92 6.55
N THR A 50 -1.12 6.27 5.53
CA THR A 50 -1.86 5.80 4.37
C THR A 50 -1.73 4.29 4.29
N PHE A 51 -2.87 3.62 4.09
CA PHE A 51 -2.93 2.20 3.77
C PHE A 51 -3.42 2.06 2.34
N SER A 52 -2.62 1.43 1.50
CA SER A 52 -2.96 1.17 0.09
C SER A 52 -3.12 -0.34 -0.08
N LYS A 53 -4.21 -0.77 -0.71
CA LYS A 53 -4.39 -2.20 -1.03
C LYS A 53 -3.24 -2.61 -1.97
N LEU A 54 -2.51 -3.66 -1.63
CA LEU A 54 -1.61 -4.28 -2.59
C LEU A 54 -2.49 -5.01 -3.61
N GLU A 55 -2.43 -4.59 -4.86
CA GLU A 55 -3.00 -5.40 -5.92
C GLU A 55 -2.27 -6.75 -5.93
N ALA A 56 -3.01 -7.83 -6.16
CA ALA A 56 -2.37 -9.11 -6.41
C ALA A 56 -1.42 -8.88 -7.57
N VAL A 57 -0.11 -9.02 -7.32
CA VAL A 57 0.90 -8.75 -8.33
C VAL A 57 0.54 -9.60 -9.54
N HIS A 58 0.13 -8.96 -10.63
CA HIS A 58 -0.10 -9.67 -11.87
C HIS A 58 1.25 -10.28 -12.24
N PRO A 59 1.36 -11.62 -12.44
CA PRO A 59 2.63 -12.25 -12.78
C PRO A 59 3.31 -11.62 -14.01
N GLU A 60 2.51 -10.98 -14.87
CA GLU A 60 2.97 -10.22 -16.03
C GLU A 60 3.71 -8.93 -15.66
N LEU A 61 3.38 -8.30 -14.53
CA LEU A 61 4.04 -7.09 -14.03
C LEU A 61 5.41 -7.40 -13.44
N ASP A 62 5.55 -8.50 -12.69
CA ASP A 62 6.85 -8.97 -12.20
C ASP A 62 7.78 -9.27 -13.39
N ASN A 63 7.27 -10.01 -14.37
CA ASN A 63 8.00 -10.29 -15.60
C ASN A 63 8.37 -9.02 -16.37
N PHE A 64 7.50 -8.01 -16.38
CA PHE A 64 7.81 -6.72 -17.00
C PHE A 64 8.95 -6.00 -16.27
N ILE A 65 8.89 -5.95 -14.94
CA ILE A 65 9.91 -5.31 -14.09
C ILE A 65 11.26 -6.00 -14.29
N ASP A 66 11.32 -7.32 -14.20
CA ASP A 66 12.56 -8.09 -14.39
C ASP A 66 13.16 -7.87 -15.78
N ASN A 67 12.31 -7.91 -16.82
CA ASN A 67 12.75 -7.66 -18.19
C ASN A 67 13.21 -6.20 -18.40
N PHE A 68 12.55 -5.23 -17.76
CA PHE A 68 12.93 -3.83 -17.84
C PHE A 68 14.29 -3.58 -17.16
N TYR A 69 14.52 -4.14 -15.98
CA TYR A 69 15.80 -4.07 -15.28
C TYR A 69 16.92 -4.77 -16.07
N ALA A 70 16.65 -5.95 -16.64
CA ALA A 70 17.63 -6.66 -17.45
C ALA A 70 18.04 -5.86 -18.70
N LYS A 71 17.05 -5.30 -19.42
CA LYS A 71 17.28 -4.52 -20.65
C LYS A 71 17.97 -3.17 -20.41
N ASN A 72 17.79 -2.57 -19.24
CA ASN A 72 18.33 -1.24 -18.90
C ASN A 72 19.42 -1.32 -17.82
N SER A 73 20.03 -2.49 -17.65
CA SER A 73 20.97 -2.77 -16.56
C SER A 73 22.19 -1.83 -16.53
N GLU A 74 22.64 -1.34 -17.68
CA GLU A 74 23.72 -0.35 -17.77
C GLU A 74 23.30 1.03 -17.23
N LEU A 75 22.12 1.52 -17.62
CA LEU A 75 21.55 2.78 -17.10
C LEU A 75 21.25 2.73 -15.60
N MET A 76 20.80 1.58 -15.09
CA MET A 76 20.51 1.41 -13.66
C MET A 76 21.78 1.41 -12.80
N LYS A 77 22.87 0.81 -13.30
CA LYS A 77 24.17 0.84 -12.60
C LYS A 77 24.70 2.26 -12.44
N ASP A 78 24.55 3.10 -13.46
CA ASP A 78 25.00 4.50 -13.41
C ASP A 78 24.21 5.34 -12.39
N LEU A 79 22.93 5.00 -12.16
CA LEU A 79 22.07 5.64 -11.16
C LEU A 79 22.39 5.21 -9.72
N GLU A 80 22.86 3.98 -9.49
CA GLU A 80 23.26 3.49 -8.16
C GLU A 80 24.59 4.10 -7.67
N THR A 81 25.44 4.57 -8.58
CA THR A 81 26.76 5.15 -8.27
C THR A 81 26.78 6.66 -8.01
N LYS A 82 25.62 7.31 -7.84
CA LYS A 82 25.50 8.73 -7.43
C LYS A 82 24.82 8.87 -6.08
#